data_AF-A0A965GAW7-F1
#
_entry.id   AF-A0A965GAW7-F1
#
_cell.length_a   1.000
_cell.length_b   1.000
_cell.length_c   1.000
_cell.angle_alpha   90.00
_cell.angle_beta   90.00
_cell.angle_gamma   90.00
#
_symmetry.space_group_name_H-M   'P 1'
#
loop_
_entity.id
_entity.type
_entity.pdbx_description
1 polymer ?
#
loop_
_entity_poly.entity_id
_entity_poly.type
_entity_poly.pdbx_seq_one_letter_code
_entity_poly.pdbx_strand_id
1 'polypeptide(L)'
;ILGSFFFIWLASLFTDTSTFSVNLVTGLGLGLGIDYALLMVSRFREERAKKQDVAESVQATMLSAGRTVFFSGLTVALVMISMNFFPQYFLKSFAFAGLVAVGIAVSAALIALPAMFNLLGDGINKWPLFKHRPQKDDGGWSKLAKYVMKRPVSIILVSVLALGSLAALGMNVKLGQVDDRILPTNNRVVLATDQIRERFDGREGSPIEIMARNADEASVVDYAQRLSQEPHITRVKTSTGVYEGGSLVSPADPYVGKYSSGEWTRIVAIADVEPRSPEGESVTADIRSISSSFDEVLVGGSAATYTDALNAITSNLPYAALWIILSTMLLLFLFTGSLILPIKAVILNFMSLFATMGFLVWVFMNGNLHWLIGDFASTGTIDSSSLVLVAVISFGLSMDYELF
;
A
#
# COMPACT_ATOMS: atom_id res chain seq x y z
N ILE A 1 3.56 14.03 15.04
CA ILE A 1 4.88 13.83 14.39
C ILE A 1 5.97 13.51 15.41
N LEU A 2 6.49 14.47 16.21
CA LEU A 2 7.59 14.19 17.16
C LEU A 2 7.30 13.03 18.13
N GLY A 3 6.11 13.03 18.76
CA GLY A 3 5.70 11.92 19.62
C GLY A 3 5.61 10.59 18.86
N SER A 4 5.14 10.61 17.61
CA SER A 4 5.06 9.42 16.77
C SER A 4 6.44 8.86 16.40
N PHE A 5 7.43 9.72 16.15
CA PHE A 5 8.81 9.30 15.95
C PHE A 5 9.42 8.68 17.21
N PHE A 6 9.11 9.19 18.40
CA PHE A 6 9.54 8.58 19.65
C PHE A 6 9.01 7.15 19.81
N PHE A 7 7.74 6.90 19.51
CA PHE A 7 7.16 5.55 19.58
C PHE A 7 7.68 4.61 18.49
N ILE A 8 7.97 5.13 17.29
CA ILE A 8 8.64 4.35 16.23
C ILE A 8 10.07 3.98 16.65
N TRP A 9 10.81 4.92 17.23
CA TRP A 9 12.13 4.64 17.79
C TRP A 9 12.05 3.57 18.88
N LEU A 10 11.05 3.66 19.78
CA LEU A 10 10.84 2.63 20.81
C LEU A 10 10.57 1.25 20.19
N ALA A 11 9.71 1.18 19.16
CA ALA A 11 9.41 -0.07 18.45
C ALA A 11 10.66 -0.66 17.79
N SER A 12 11.53 0.19 17.23
CA SER A 12 12.79 -0.22 16.61
C SER A 12 13.79 -0.90 17.56
N LEU A 13 13.59 -0.77 18.88
CA LEU A 13 14.41 -1.46 19.89
C LEU A 13 14.02 -2.93 20.06
N PHE A 14 12.80 -3.32 19.66
CA PHE A 14 12.26 -4.66 19.88
C PHE A 14 11.97 -5.41 18.58
N THR A 15 11.72 -4.70 17.49
CA THR A 15 11.43 -5.28 16.19
C THR A 15 12.02 -4.39 15.10
N ASP A 16 12.29 -4.96 13.93
CA ASP A 16 12.69 -4.15 12.79
C ASP A 16 11.60 -3.09 12.52
N THR A 17 11.98 -1.87 12.10
CA THR A 17 10.98 -0.91 11.56
C THR A 17 11.35 -0.41 10.16
N SER A 18 10.36 -0.39 9.25
CA SER A 18 10.56 0.08 7.87
C SER A 18 10.96 1.56 7.85
N THR A 19 11.96 1.91 7.04
CA THR A 19 12.38 3.31 6.83
C THR A 19 11.26 4.16 6.26
N PHE A 20 10.37 3.56 5.45
CA PHE A 20 9.23 4.27 4.88
C PHE A 20 8.21 4.70 5.93
N SER A 21 8.18 4.08 7.13
CA SER A 21 7.28 4.49 8.21
C SER A 21 7.46 5.95 8.61
N VAL A 22 8.67 6.49 8.47
CA VAL A 22 8.96 7.91 8.72
C VAL A 22 8.19 8.82 7.74
N ASN A 23 8.14 8.43 6.46
CA ASN A 23 7.42 9.18 5.43
C ASN A 23 5.91 9.14 5.71
N LEU A 24 5.39 7.97 6.09
CA LEU A 24 3.98 7.81 6.46
C LEU A 24 3.61 8.70 7.65
N VAL A 25 4.39 8.66 8.74
CA VAL A 25 4.13 9.49 9.93
C VAL A 25 4.19 10.97 9.62
N THR A 26 5.09 11.38 8.74
CA THR A 26 5.20 12.78 8.34
C THR A 26 3.97 13.21 7.54
N GLY A 27 3.63 12.47 6.48
CA GLY A 27 2.49 12.81 5.62
C GLY A 27 1.15 12.73 6.36
N LEU A 28 0.87 11.59 6.97
CA LEU A 28 -0.39 11.33 7.68
C LEU A 28 -0.49 12.17 8.96
N GLY A 29 0.61 12.30 9.72
CA GLY A 29 0.62 13.09 10.94
C GLY A 29 0.49 14.60 10.70
N LEU A 30 1.00 15.11 9.58
CA LEU A 30 0.81 16.50 9.17
C LEU A 30 -0.61 16.74 8.68
N GLY A 31 -1.12 15.88 7.79
CA GLY A 31 -2.49 15.99 7.26
C GLY A 31 -3.55 15.97 8.36
N LEU A 32 -3.63 14.86 9.09
CA LEU A 32 -4.64 14.69 10.15
C LEU A 32 -4.45 15.70 11.28
N GLY A 33 -3.20 15.97 11.68
CA GLY A 33 -2.92 16.89 12.77
C GLY A 33 -3.39 18.32 12.47
N ILE A 34 -3.19 18.78 11.23
CA ILE A 34 -3.66 20.10 10.80
C ILE A 34 -5.17 20.12 10.62
N ASP A 35 -5.74 19.12 9.96
CA ASP A 35 -7.19 19.07 9.69
C ASP A 35 -8.00 19.03 10.99
N TYR A 36 -7.58 18.21 11.95
CA TYR A 36 -8.22 18.16 13.27
C TYR A 36 -8.08 19.47 14.03
N ALA A 37 -6.91 20.11 13.98
CA ALA A 37 -6.70 21.41 14.61
C ALA A 37 -7.56 22.51 13.97
N LEU A 38 -7.69 22.52 12.64
CA LEU A 38 -8.51 23.48 11.92
C LEU A 38 -9.99 23.33 12.28
N LEU A 39 -10.51 22.11 12.32
CA LEU A 39 -11.90 21.87 12.73
C LEU A 39 -12.15 22.34 14.17
N MET A 40 -11.27 21.94 15.10
CA MET A 40 -11.37 22.31 16.52
C MET A 40 -11.31 23.83 16.72
N VAL A 41 -10.37 24.51 16.06
CA VAL A 41 -10.22 25.98 16.14
C VAL A 41 -11.40 26.68 15.49
N SER A 42 -11.87 26.23 14.32
CA SER A 42 -13.03 26.82 13.64
C SER A 42 -14.26 26.75 14.54
N ARG A 43 -14.50 25.57 15.12
CA ARG A 43 -15.66 25.35 15.99
C ARG A 43 -15.56 26.15 17.28
N PHE A 44 -14.38 26.21 17.90
CA PHE A 44 -14.17 27.06 19.08
C PHE A 44 -14.46 28.53 18.78
N ARG A 45 -14.00 29.05 17.63
CA ARG A 45 -14.27 30.44 17.23
C ARG A 45 -15.75 30.70 16.97
N GLU A 46 -16.48 29.73 16.40
CA GLU A 46 -17.94 29.81 16.25
C GLU A 46 -18.67 29.90 17.59
N GLU A 47 -18.29 29.07 18.57
CA GLU A 47 -18.89 29.12 19.91
C GLU A 47 -18.50 30.42 20.66
N ARG A 48 -17.24 30.88 20.53
CA ARG A 48 -16.81 32.20 21.06
C ARG A 48 -17.61 33.36 20.46
N ALA A 49 -17.97 33.30 19.18
CA ALA A 49 -18.77 34.34 18.51
C ALA A 49 -20.19 34.47 19.10
N LYS A 50 -20.71 33.42 19.73
CA LYS A 50 -21.99 33.44 20.46
C LYS A 50 -21.91 34.14 21.82
N LYS A 51 -20.72 34.65 22.21
CA LYS A 51 -20.44 35.34 23.49
C LYS A 51 -20.67 34.47 24.74
N GLN A 52 -20.46 33.17 24.62
CA GLN A 52 -20.44 32.25 25.77
C GLN A 52 -19.18 32.48 26.63
N ASP A 53 -19.08 31.85 27.80
CA ASP A 53 -17.80 31.83 28.54
C ASP A 53 -16.76 30.94 27.82
N VAL A 54 -15.46 31.13 28.10
CA VAL A 54 -14.38 30.34 27.47
C VAL A 54 -14.56 28.86 27.81
N ALA A 55 -14.84 28.53 29.07
CA ALA A 55 -15.01 27.14 29.50
C ALA A 55 -16.22 26.47 28.81
N GLU A 56 -17.33 27.19 28.70
CA GLU A 56 -18.53 26.72 27.99
C GLU A 56 -18.26 26.51 26.49
N SER A 57 -17.52 27.44 25.87
CA SER A 57 -17.15 27.36 24.45
C SER A 57 -16.26 26.15 24.18
N VAL A 58 -15.30 25.87 25.08
CA VAL A 58 -14.45 24.66 25.00
C VAL A 58 -15.29 23.39 25.16
N GLN A 59 -16.21 23.36 26.12
CA GLN A 59 -17.10 22.20 26.33
C GLN A 59 -17.98 21.94 25.09
N ALA A 60 -18.61 22.97 24.53
CA ALA A 60 -19.43 22.85 23.33
C ALA A 60 -18.60 22.39 22.11
N THR A 61 -17.37 22.87 21.99
CA THR A 61 -16.42 22.43 20.95
C THR A 61 -16.10 20.95 21.10
N MET A 62 -15.83 20.48 22.32
CA MET A 62 -15.52 19.07 22.59
C MET A 62 -16.72 18.15 22.32
N LEU A 63 -17.93 18.56 22.68
CA LEU A 63 -19.15 17.78 22.45
C LEU A 63 -19.55 17.69 20.97
N SER A 64 -19.05 18.60 20.12
CA SER A 64 -19.29 18.62 18.68
C SER A 64 -18.04 18.19 17.91
N ALA A 65 -17.17 19.14 17.55
CA ALA A 65 -15.95 18.88 16.78
C ALA A 65 -15.03 17.85 17.43
N GLY A 66 -14.89 17.86 18.76
CA GLY A 66 -14.07 16.88 19.48
C GLY A 66 -14.60 15.45 19.30
N ARG A 67 -15.92 15.27 19.37
CA ARG A 67 -16.55 13.97 19.07
C ARG A 67 -16.29 13.56 17.62
N THR A 68 -16.42 14.47 16.65
CA THR A 68 -16.14 14.16 15.24
C THR A 68 -14.68 13.71 15.04
N VAL A 69 -13.71 14.46 15.56
CA VAL A 69 -12.28 14.12 15.49
C VAL A 69 -11.97 12.76 16.12
N PHE A 70 -12.61 12.42 17.24
CA PHE A 70 -12.43 11.12 17.88
C PHE A 70 -12.88 9.97 16.96
N PHE A 71 -14.09 10.06 16.40
CA PHE A 71 -14.63 9.00 15.54
C PHE A 71 -13.89 8.91 14.20
N SER A 72 -13.50 10.04 13.63
CA SER A 72 -12.79 10.07 12.35
C SER A 72 -11.35 9.54 12.49
N GLY A 73 -10.65 9.92 13.56
CA GLY A 73 -9.37 9.31 13.93
C GLY A 73 -9.47 7.82 14.24
N LEU A 74 -10.50 7.37 14.97
CA LEU A 74 -10.71 5.95 15.22
C LEU A 74 -10.97 5.16 13.92
N THR A 75 -11.64 5.78 12.94
CA THR A 75 -11.87 5.18 11.62
C THR A 75 -10.55 4.96 10.88
N VAL A 76 -9.71 5.99 10.80
CA VAL A 76 -8.38 5.87 10.16
C VAL A 76 -7.54 4.82 10.89
N ALA A 77 -7.57 4.79 12.23
CA ALA A 77 -6.86 3.79 13.02
C ALA A 77 -7.31 2.34 12.72
N LEU A 78 -8.62 2.09 12.62
CA LEU A 78 -9.15 0.76 12.27
C LEU A 78 -8.76 0.33 10.86
N VAL A 79 -8.71 1.27 9.93
CA VAL A 79 -8.23 1.03 8.56
C VAL A 79 -6.73 0.74 8.57
N MET A 80 -5.91 1.46 9.34
CA MET A 80 -4.47 1.16 9.47
C MET A 80 -4.23 -0.24 10.07
N ILE A 81 -5.06 -0.69 11.02
CA ILE A 81 -4.98 -2.04 11.59
C ILE A 81 -5.18 -3.13 10.52
N SER A 82 -5.94 -2.86 9.46
CA SER A 82 -6.15 -3.82 8.38
C SER A 82 -4.85 -4.22 7.66
N MET A 83 -3.82 -3.36 7.71
CA MET A 83 -2.52 -3.68 7.11
C MET A 83 -1.83 -4.86 7.81
N ASN A 84 -2.18 -5.18 9.06
CA ASN A 84 -1.58 -6.29 9.80
C ASN A 84 -2.04 -7.67 9.31
N PHE A 85 -3.11 -7.75 8.51
CA PHE A 85 -3.52 -9.00 7.85
C PHE A 85 -2.53 -9.42 6.76
N PHE A 86 -1.74 -8.48 6.23
CA PHE A 86 -0.71 -8.80 5.25
C PHE A 86 0.57 -9.22 5.97
N PRO A 87 1.19 -10.36 5.61
CA PRO A 87 2.35 -10.86 6.34
C PRO A 87 3.62 -10.03 6.12
N GLN A 88 3.65 -9.19 5.09
CA GLN A 88 4.79 -8.36 4.73
C GLN A 88 5.15 -7.42 5.88
N TYR A 89 6.40 -7.53 6.29
CA TYR A 89 6.97 -6.78 7.39
C TYR A 89 6.81 -5.24 7.23
N PHE A 90 6.94 -4.71 6.00
CA PHE A 90 6.79 -3.27 5.78
C PHE A 90 5.32 -2.80 5.94
N LEU A 91 4.32 -3.62 5.58
CA LEU A 91 2.89 -3.30 5.81
C LEU A 91 2.56 -3.31 7.30
N LYS A 92 3.12 -4.26 8.06
CA LYS A 92 3.00 -4.28 9.52
C LYS A 92 3.64 -3.06 10.17
N SER A 93 4.82 -2.66 9.68
CA SER A 93 5.49 -1.42 10.10
C SER A 93 4.60 -0.18 9.85
N PHE A 94 3.89 -0.13 8.72
CA PHE A 94 2.94 0.94 8.41
C PHE A 94 1.68 0.90 9.26
N ALA A 95 1.14 -0.29 9.55
CA ALA A 95 0.01 -0.46 10.45
C ALA A 95 0.32 0.21 11.80
N PHE A 96 1.49 -0.11 12.36
CA PHE A 96 1.96 0.45 13.63
C PHE A 96 2.21 1.96 13.54
N ALA A 97 2.98 2.39 12.54
CA ALA A 97 3.32 3.81 12.36
C ALA A 97 2.07 4.69 12.15
N GLY A 98 1.13 4.22 11.34
CA GLY A 98 -0.17 4.86 11.11
C GLY A 98 -0.99 4.94 12.40
N LEU A 99 -1.15 3.83 13.12
CA LEU A 99 -1.89 3.78 14.37
C LEU A 99 -1.34 4.78 15.42
N VAL A 100 -0.01 4.80 15.58
CA VAL A 100 0.67 5.74 16.48
C VAL A 100 0.50 7.18 16.00
N ALA A 101 0.65 7.45 14.71
CA ALA A 101 0.49 8.80 14.15
C ALA A 101 -0.92 9.34 14.39
N VAL A 102 -1.94 8.55 14.08
CA VAL A 102 -3.36 8.88 14.32
C VAL A 102 -3.62 9.05 15.81
N GLY A 103 -3.19 8.11 16.65
CA GLY A 103 -3.44 8.15 18.09
C GLY A 103 -2.85 9.40 18.75
N ILE A 104 -1.63 9.80 18.35
CA ILE A 104 -1.01 11.04 18.83
C ILE A 104 -1.72 12.28 18.28
N ALA A 105 -2.15 12.28 17.02
CA ALA A 105 -2.89 13.40 16.44
C ALA A 105 -4.23 13.62 17.15
N VAL A 106 -5.01 12.55 17.36
CA VAL A 106 -6.28 12.59 18.11
C VAL A 106 -6.03 13.02 19.55
N SER A 107 -5.03 12.45 20.24
CA SER A 107 -4.72 12.84 21.63
C SER A 107 -4.33 14.31 21.73
N ALA A 108 -3.52 14.83 20.80
CA ALA A 108 -3.19 16.25 20.76
C ALA A 108 -4.43 17.12 20.52
N ALA A 109 -5.32 16.71 19.61
CA ALA A 109 -6.53 17.44 19.30
C ALA A 109 -7.56 17.47 20.45
N LEU A 110 -7.65 16.38 21.23
CA LEU A 110 -8.63 16.25 22.31
C LEU A 110 -8.12 16.68 23.69
N ILE A 111 -6.79 16.77 23.88
CA ILE A 111 -6.19 17.12 25.18
C ILE A 111 -5.44 18.45 25.10
N ALA A 112 -4.47 18.56 24.18
CA ALA A 112 -3.61 19.74 24.12
C ALA A 112 -4.37 20.97 23.59
N LEU A 113 -5.18 20.83 22.53
CA LEU A 113 -5.92 21.96 21.97
C LEU A 113 -6.94 22.56 22.94
N PRO A 114 -7.81 21.78 23.63
CA PRO A 114 -8.75 22.35 24.59
C PRO A 114 -8.06 23.07 25.75
N ALA A 115 -6.92 22.55 26.22
CA ALA A 115 -6.10 23.22 27.21
C ALA A 115 -5.56 24.57 26.68
N MET A 116 -5.09 24.60 25.43
CA MET A 116 -4.67 25.85 24.78
C MET A 116 -5.83 26.83 24.60
N PHE A 117 -7.04 26.37 24.27
CA PHE A 117 -8.22 27.22 24.14
C PHE A 117 -8.58 27.89 25.46
N ASN A 118 -8.51 27.16 26.58
CA ASN A 118 -8.71 27.73 27.92
C ASN A 118 -7.65 28.77 28.30
N LEU A 119 -6.38 28.53 27.93
CA LEU A 119 -5.29 29.47 28.23
C LEU A 119 -5.33 30.73 27.37
N LEU A 120 -5.68 30.60 26.09
CA LEU A 120 -5.68 31.71 25.14
C LEU A 120 -7.00 32.50 25.18
N GLY A 121 -8.14 31.83 25.31
CA GLY A 121 -9.46 32.43 25.22
C GLY A 121 -9.62 33.27 23.94
N ASP A 122 -9.98 34.54 24.10
CA ASP A 122 -10.10 35.50 23.00
C ASP A 122 -8.74 35.89 22.37
N GLY A 123 -7.64 35.52 23.03
CA GLY A 123 -6.27 35.63 22.55
C GLY A 123 -6.04 35.01 21.18
N ILE A 124 -6.85 34.01 20.80
CA ILE A 124 -6.75 33.30 19.52
C ILE A 124 -6.99 34.21 18.30
N ASN A 125 -7.70 35.33 18.48
CA ASN A 125 -8.03 36.28 17.41
C ASN A 125 -7.23 37.60 17.49
N LYS A 126 -6.21 37.71 18.36
CA LYS A 126 -5.52 38.99 18.60
C LYS A 126 -4.81 39.58 17.37
N TRP A 127 -4.39 38.74 16.42
CA TRP A 127 -3.56 39.15 15.27
C TRP A 127 -4.21 38.74 13.93
N PRO A 128 -5.32 39.37 13.51
CA PRO A 128 -5.98 39.01 12.26
C PRO A 128 -5.19 39.56 11.06
N LEU A 129 -4.54 38.68 10.29
CA LEU A 129 -3.89 39.05 9.02
C LEU A 129 -4.91 39.32 7.89
N PHE A 130 -6.10 38.71 7.97
CA PHE A 130 -7.18 38.87 6.99
C PHE A 130 -8.49 39.22 7.68
N LYS A 131 -9.30 40.11 7.07
CA LYS A 131 -10.63 40.45 7.57
C LYS A 131 -11.52 39.20 7.55
N HIS A 132 -11.96 38.78 8.72
CA HIS A 132 -12.93 37.71 8.88
C HIS A 132 -14.26 38.12 8.20
N ARG A 133 -14.64 37.44 7.12
CA ARG A 133 -15.94 37.63 6.49
C ARG A 133 -16.91 36.62 7.09
N PRO A 134 -18.07 37.05 7.63
CA PRO A 134 -19.05 36.10 8.14
C PRO A 134 -19.52 35.19 7.01
N GLN A 135 -19.53 33.88 7.28
CA GLN A 135 -20.01 32.87 6.36
C GLN A 135 -21.51 33.09 6.15
N LYS A 136 -21.93 33.41 4.92
CA LYS A 136 -23.34 33.57 4.56
C LYS A 136 -23.92 32.21 4.17
N ASP A 137 -25.07 31.86 4.72
CA ASP A 137 -25.78 30.60 4.43
C ASP A 137 -26.20 30.43 2.96
N ASP A 138 -26.31 31.52 2.19
CA ASP A 138 -26.70 31.51 0.77
C ASP A 138 -25.52 31.78 -0.18
N GLY A 139 -24.37 31.15 0.11
CA GLY A 139 -23.15 31.21 -0.69
C GLY A 139 -23.15 30.36 -1.96
N GLY A 140 -22.03 30.37 -2.70
CA GLY A 140 -21.85 29.57 -3.92
C GLY A 140 -22.06 28.06 -3.71
N TRP A 141 -21.62 27.53 -2.56
CA TRP A 141 -21.83 26.12 -2.17
C TRP A 141 -23.31 25.75 -2.03
N SER A 142 -24.13 26.65 -1.46
CA SER A 142 -25.59 26.45 -1.34
C SER A 142 -26.24 26.37 -2.73
N LYS A 143 -25.82 27.23 -3.67
CA LYS A 143 -26.31 27.19 -5.06
C LYS A 143 -25.92 25.89 -5.78
N LEU A 144 -24.69 25.44 -5.60
CA LEU A 144 -24.22 24.17 -6.17
C LEU A 144 -24.99 22.98 -5.60
N ALA A 145 -25.15 22.90 -4.28
CA ALA A 145 -25.92 21.84 -3.63
C ALA A 145 -27.38 21.82 -4.11
N LYS A 146 -28.04 22.99 -4.17
CA LYS A 146 -29.39 23.14 -4.71
C LYS A 146 -29.47 22.70 -6.18
N TYR A 147 -28.45 22.99 -6.99
CA TYR A 147 -28.38 22.50 -8.37
C TYR A 147 -28.26 20.97 -8.43
N VAL A 148 -27.44 20.39 -7.56
CA VAL A 148 -27.25 18.93 -7.48
C VAL A 148 -28.55 18.23 -7.10
N MET A 149 -29.24 18.74 -6.08
CA MET A 149 -30.53 18.19 -5.62
C MET A 149 -31.67 18.37 -6.64
N LYS A 150 -31.56 19.33 -7.57
CA LYS A 150 -32.55 19.49 -8.66
C LYS A 150 -32.39 18.46 -9.78
N ARG A 151 -31.20 17.88 -9.96
CA ARG A 151 -30.91 16.89 -11.02
C ARG A 151 -30.12 15.68 -10.49
N PRO A 152 -30.62 14.98 -9.46
CA PRO A 152 -29.84 13.96 -8.76
C PRO A 152 -29.48 12.79 -9.69
N VAL A 153 -30.43 12.29 -10.50
CA VAL A 153 -30.19 11.15 -11.39
C VAL A 153 -29.12 11.46 -12.44
N SER A 154 -29.20 12.61 -13.10
CA SER A 154 -28.21 13.00 -14.11
C SER A 154 -26.81 13.15 -13.52
N ILE A 155 -26.71 13.70 -12.30
CA ILE A 155 -25.41 13.93 -11.66
C ILE A 155 -24.83 12.63 -11.14
N ILE A 156 -25.64 11.76 -10.54
CA ILE A 156 -25.21 10.41 -10.15
C ILE A 156 -24.71 9.66 -11.38
N LEU A 157 -25.46 9.67 -12.48
CA LEU A 157 -25.06 8.99 -13.72
C LEU A 157 -23.71 9.51 -14.24
N VAL A 158 -23.53 10.83 -14.33
CA VAL A 158 -22.28 11.43 -14.80
C VAL A 158 -21.12 11.10 -13.86
N SER A 159 -21.31 11.21 -12.54
CA SER A 159 -20.26 10.89 -11.56
C SER A 159 -19.89 9.42 -11.57
N VAL A 160 -20.86 8.51 -11.63
CA VAL A 160 -20.64 7.06 -11.72
C VAL A 160 -19.92 6.71 -13.02
N LEU A 161 -20.31 7.31 -14.14
CA LEU A 161 -19.61 7.11 -15.42
C LEU A 161 -18.19 7.63 -15.39
N ALA A 162 -17.95 8.81 -14.80
CA ALA A 162 -16.62 9.38 -14.68
C ALA A 162 -15.71 8.50 -13.79
N LEU A 163 -16.17 8.13 -12.60
CA LEU A 163 -15.43 7.26 -11.68
C LEU A 163 -15.23 5.86 -12.26
N GLY A 164 -16.27 5.30 -12.88
CA GLY A 164 -16.21 4.00 -13.56
C GLY A 164 -15.25 3.99 -14.73
N SER A 165 -15.17 5.09 -15.51
CA SER A 165 -14.20 5.24 -16.59
C SER A 165 -12.76 5.27 -16.06
N LEU A 166 -12.52 5.97 -14.95
CA LEU A 166 -11.21 5.97 -14.29
C LEU A 166 -10.86 4.59 -13.72
N ALA A 167 -11.82 3.91 -13.09
CA ALA A 167 -11.62 2.56 -12.58
C ALA A 167 -11.30 1.55 -13.70
N ALA A 168 -11.96 1.69 -14.86
CA ALA A 168 -11.72 0.83 -16.02
C ALA A 168 -10.28 0.90 -16.54
N LEU A 169 -9.57 2.02 -16.33
CA LEU A 169 -8.15 2.15 -16.69
C LEU A 169 -7.25 1.18 -15.91
N GLY A 170 -7.71 0.67 -14.76
CA GLY A 170 -6.98 -0.28 -13.92
C GLY A 170 -7.23 -1.76 -14.23
N MET A 171 -8.09 -2.11 -15.20
CA MET A 171 -8.49 -3.51 -15.44
C MET A 171 -7.33 -4.42 -15.88
N ASN A 172 -6.28 -3.86 -16.49
CA ASN A 172 -5.09 -4.59 -16.94
C ASN A 172 -3.89 -4.36 -16.04
N VAL A 173 -4.11 -4.15 -14.74
CA VAL A 173 -3.03 -3.93 -13.79
C VAL A 173 -2.05 -5.11 -13.80
N LYS A 174 -0.78 -4.82 -14.03
CA LYS A 174 0.32 -5.77 -13.88
C LYS A 174 1.04 -5.45 -12.59
N LEU A 175 1.05 -6.39 -11.66
CA LEU A 175 1.73 -6.20 -10.38
C LEU A 175 3.18 -6.64 -10.52
N GLY A 176 4.09 -5.93 -9.86
CA GLY A 176 5.52 -6.25 -9.81
C GLY A 176 6.08 -5.98 -8.41
N GLN A 177 7.39 -6.09 -8.28
CA GLN A 177 8.13 -5.57 -7.12
C GLN A 177 9.19 -4.59 -7.58
N VAL A 178 9.56 -3.68 -6.68
CA VAL A 178 10.61 -2.69 -6.91
C VAL A 178 11.93 -3.35 -7.33
N ASP A 179 12.52 -2.82 -8.41
CA ASP A 179 13.89 -3.10 -8.87
C ASP A 179 14.57 -1.80 -9.32
N ASP A 180 15.77 -1.87 -9.89
CA ASP A 180 16.54 -0.71 -10.33
C ASP A 180 15.80 0.19 -11.33
N ARG A 181 14.83 -0.34 -12.09
CA ARG A 181 14.08 0.40 -13.11
C ARG A 181 13.14 1.46 -12.53
N ILE A 182 12.98 1.54 -11.20
CA ILE A 182 12.27 2.66 -10.56
C ILE A 182 13.08 3.97 -10.61
N LEU A 183 14.38 3.88 -10.87
CA LEU A 183 15.28 5.04 -10.95
C LEU A 183 15.22 5.65 -12.35
N PRO A 184 15.59 6.94 -12.49
CA PRO A 184 15.73 7.57 -13.80
C PRO A 184 16.65 6.78 -14.74
N THR A 185 16.33 6.72 -16.03
CA THR A 185 17.06 5.95 -17.05
C THR A 185 18.53 6.36 -17.21
N ASN A 186 18.87 7.60 -16.82
CA ASN A 186 20.25 8.10 -16.82
C ASN A 186 21.04 7.77 -15.53
N ASN A 187 20.44 7.05 -14.58
CA ASN A 187 21.10 6.67 -13.34
C ASN A 187 22.20 5.63 -13.62
N ARG A 188 23.37 5.79 -12.99
CA ARG A 188 24.51 4.88 -13.17
C ARG A 188 24.19 3.43 -12.82
N VAL A 189 23.30 3.21 -11.85
CA VAL A 189 22.85 1.86 -11.45
C VAL A 189 22.03 1.22 -12.57
N VAL A 190 21.06 1.96 -13.13
CA VAL A 190 20.23 1.49 -14.25
C VAL A 190 21.09 1.16 -15.45
N LEU A 191 22.00 2.07 -15.85
CA LEU A 191 22.90 1.85 -16.98
C LEU A 191 23.79 0.61 -16.80
N ALA A 192 24.27 0.35 -15.57
CA ALA A 192 25.09 -0.82 -15.30
C ALA A 192 24.26 -2.12 -15.35
N THR A 193 23.06 -2.12 -14.76
CA THR A 193 22.17 -3.29 -14.78
C THR A 193 21.63 -3.58 -16.18
N ASP A 194 21.33 -2.56 -16.98
CA ASP A 194 20.89 -2.72 -18.36
C ASP A 194 21.99 -3.34 -19.23
N GLN A 195 23.25 -2.95 -19.03
CA GLN A 195 24.37 -3.65 -19.69
C GLN A 195 24.44 -5.14 -19.31
N ILE A 196 24.08 -5.50 -18.08
CA ILE A 196 24.02 -6.91 -17.67
C ILE A 196 22.82 -7.60 -18.36
N ARG A 197 21.65 -6.96 -18.38
CA ARG A 197 20.44 -7.50 -19.04
C ARG A 197 20.63 -7.72 -20.54
N GLU A 198 21.23 -6.77 -21.24
CA GLU A 198 21.37 -6.79 -22.70
C GLU A 198 22.49 -7.71 -23.19
N ARG A 199 23.54 -7.92 -22.38
CA ARG A 199 24.72 -8.71 -22.80
C ARG A 199 24.73 -10.14 -22.27
N PHE A 200 23.88 -10.45 -21.29
CA PHE A 200 23.85 -11.75 -20.64
C PHE A 200 22.41 -12.27 -20.51
N ASP A 201 21.91 -12.86 -21.61
CA ASP A 201 20.54 -13.36 -21.76
C ASP A 201 20.10 -14.33 -20.65
N GLY A 202 21.04 -15.08 -20.07
CA GLY A 202 20.77 -16.03 -19.01
C GLY A 202 20.44 -15.39 -17.65
N ARG A 203 20.63 -14.08 -17.42
CA ARG A 203 20.29 -13.44 -16.13
C ARG A 203 20.82 -14.19 -14.88
N GLU A 204 22.04 -14.76 -14.97
CA GLU A 204 22.61 -15.64 -13.94
C GLU A 204 22.75 -15.00 -12.55
N GLY A 205 22.68 -13.67 -12.45
CA GLY A 205 22.72 -12.93 -11.19
C GLY A 205 21.45 -13.05 -10.34
N SER A 206 20.37 -13.64 -10.84
CA SER A 206 19.14 -13.86 -10.07
C SER A 206 18.48 -15.20 -10.44
N PRO A 207 19.15 -16.32 -10.16
CA PRO A 207 18.64 -17.63 -10.51
C PRO A 207 17.41 -18.00 -9.66
N ILE A 208 16.68 -19.00 -10.14
CA ILE A 208 15.67 -19.71 -9.37
C ILE A 208 16.40 -20.81 -8.60
N GLU A 209 16.24 -20.78 -7.27
CA GLU A 209 16.90 -21.71 -6.37
C GLU A 209 15.94 -22.82 -6.01
N ILE A 210 16.30 -24.08 -6.20
CA ILE A 210 15.45 -25.22 -5.90
C ILE A 210 16.19 -26.09 -4.90
N MET A 211 15.57 -26.36 -3.76
CA MET A 211 16.10 -27.22 -2.71
C MET A 211 15.27 -28.49 -2.68
N ALA A 212 15.90 -29.62 -2.99
CA ALA A 212 15.28 -30.94 -3.01
C ALA A 212 15.77 -31.76 -1.81
N ARG A 213 14.85 -32.35 -1.06
CA ARG A 213 15.17 -33.19 0.11
C ARG A 213 15.26 -34.66 -0.28
N ASN A 214 16.25 -35.36 0.27
CA ASN A 214 16.55 -36.78 0.05
C ASN A 214 16.65 -37.15 -1.44
N ALA A 215 17.23 -36.25 -2.24
CA ALA A 215 17.35 -36.41 -3.68
C ALA A 215 18.53 -37.34 -4.04
N ASP A 216 18.23 -38.53 -4.53
CA ASP A 216 19.24 -39.40 -5.16
C ASP A 216 19.66 -38.87 -6.54
N GLU A 217 20.82 -39.33 -7.01
CA GLU A 217 21.42 -38.82 -8.25
C GLU A 217 20.51 -39.01 -9.48
N ALA A 218 19.82 -40.15 -9.60
CA ALA A 218 18.95 -40.44 -10.74
C ALA A 218 17.72 -39.53 -10.74
N SER A 219 17.12 -39.32 -9.56
CA SER A 219 16.01 -38.37 -9.40
C SER A 219 16.41 -36.93 -9.72
N VAL A 220 17.63 -36.50 -9.37
CA VAL A 220 18.17 -35.18 -9.73
C VAL A 220 18.34 -35.03 -11.23
N VAL A 221 18.86 -36.05 -11.91
CA VAL A 221 19.02 -36.06 -13.37
C VAL A 221 17.64 -35.95 -14.06
N ASP A 222 16.69 -36.78 -13.67
CA ASP A 222 15.34 -36.79 -14.25
C ASP A 222 14.62 -35.43 -14.05
N TYR A 223 14.67 -34.88 -12.84
CA TYR A 223 14.08 -33.57 -12.57
C TYR A 223 14.78 -32.45 -13.36
N ALA A 224 16.11 -32.47 -13.45
CA ALA A 224 16.87 -31.47 -14.21
C ALA A 224 16.56 -31.50 -15.71
N GLN A 225 16.40 -32.69 -16.28
CA GLN A 225 16.00 -32.84 -17.69
C GLN A 225 14.63 -32.22 -17.94
N ARG A 226 13.63 -32.56 -17.12
CA ARG A 226 12.27 -32.01 -17.24
C ARG A 226 12.24 -30.50 -17.02
N LEU A 227 12.90 -30.02 -15.96
CA LEU A 227 13.01 -28.59 -15.67
C LEU A 227 13.68 -27.80 -16.80
N SER A 228 14.71 -28.36 -17.45
CA SER A 228 15.39 -27.71 -18.57
C SER A 228 14.59 -27.69 -19.89
N GLN A 229 13.43 -28.35 -19.93
CA GLN A 229 12.47 -28.29 -21.04
C GLN A 229 11.36 -27.27 -20.81
N GLU A 230 11.22 -26.74 -19.59
CA GLU A 230 10.22 -25.73 -19.29
C GLU A 230 10.47 -24.46 -20.11
N PRO A 231 9.40 -23.81 -20.61
CA PRO A 231 9.51 -22.50 -21.24
C PRO A 231 10.26 -21.53 -20.34
N HIS A 232 11.05 -20.64 -20.94
CA HIS A 232 11.86 -19.62 -20.24
C HIS A 232 13.03 -20.15 -19.41
N ILE A 233 13.16 -21.46 -19.19
CA ILE A 233 14.35 -22.04 -18.54
C ILE A 233 15.43 -22.26 -19.59
N THR A 234 16.45 -21.41 -19.54
CA THR A 234 17.59 -21.50 -20.46
C THR A 234 18.55 -22.59 -20.04
N ARG A 235 18.72 -22.81 -18.73
CA ARG A 235 19.72 -23.74 -18.20
C ARG A 235 19.41 -24.19 -16.79
N VAL A 236 19.75 -25.43 -16.46
CA VAL A 236 19.66 -25.98 -15.11
C VAL A 236 21.03 -26.47 -14.68
N LYS A 237 21.53 -26.01 -13.54
CA LYS A 237 22.79 -26.47 -12.92
C LYS A 237 22.47 -27.32 -11.70
N THR A 238 23.06 -28.52 -11.63
CA THR A 238 22.90 -29.47 -10.53
C THR A 238 24.27 -30.00 -10.07
N SER A 239 24.25 -30.87 -9.06
CA SER A 239 25.42 -31.66 -8.64
C SER A 239 25.90 -32.65 -9.72
N THR A 240 25.05 -33.00 -10.70
CA THR A 240 25.35 -34.00 -11.75
C THR A 240 25.79 -33.36 -13.06
N GLY A 241 25.50 -32.08 -13.26
CA GLY A 241 25.91 -31.35 -14.46
C GLY A 241 25.02 -30.18 -14.79
N VAL A 242 25.16 -29.74 -16.04
CA VAL A 242 24.40 -28.63 -16.61
C VAL A 242 23.51 -29.19 -17.70
N TYR A 243 22.22 -28.85 -17.64
CA TYR A 243 21.18 -29.34 -18.54
C TYR A 243 20.56 -28.18 -19.31
N GLU A 244 20.37 -28.38 -20.61
CA GLU A 244 19.69 -27.45 -21.52
C GLU A 244 18.81 -28.28 -22.47
N GLY A 245 17.54 -27.90 -22.63
CA GLY A 245 16.61 -28.59 -23.54
C GLY A 245 16.44 -30.10 -23.27
N GLY A 246 16.57 -30.52 -22.01
CA GLY A 246 16.48 -31.92 -21.59
C GLY A 246 17.75 -32.75 -21.76
N SER A 247 18.86 -32.15 -22.20
CA SER A 247 20.12 -32.86 -22.44
C SER A 247 21.22 -32.36 -21.53
N LEU A 248 22.12 -33.27 -21.12
CA LEU A 248 23.33 -32.92 -20.40
C LEU A 248 24.31 -32.25 -21.39
N VAL A 249 24.61 -30.97 -21.18
CA VAL A 249 25.49 -30.18 -22.07
C VAL A 249 26.88 -29.96 -21.49
N SER A 250 27.03 -30.04 -20.17
CA SER A 250 28.33 -29.97 -19.49
C SER A 250 28.31 -30.87 -18.25
N PRO A 251 29.40 -31.59 -17.95
CA PRO A 251 29.53 -32.31 -16.68
C PRO A 251 29.51 -31.33 -15.50
N ALA A 252 29.30 -31.88 -14.29
CA ALA A 252 29.33 -31.11 -13.05
C ALA A 252 30.63 -30.31 -12.94
N ASP A 253 30.50 -29.03 -12.60
CA ASP A 253 31.65 -28.15 -12.40
C ASP A 253 32.47 -28.64 -11.18
N PRO A 254 33.81 -28.71 -11.26
CA PRO A 254 34.67 -29.13 -10.15
C PRO A 254 34.47 -28.32 -8.85
N TYR A 255 33.99 -27.07 -8.95
CA TYR A 255 33.72 -26.18 -7.82
C TYR A 255 32.28 -26.29 -7.28
N VAL A 256 31.42 -27.10 -7.91
CA VAL A 256 30.01 -27.38 -7.55
C VAL A 256 29.86 -28.53 -6.54
N GLY A 257 30.96 -29.12 -6.05
CA GLY A 257 30.99 -30.16 -5.00
C GLY A 257 30.38 -29.80 -3.63
N LYS A 258 29.57 -28.73 -3.54
CA LYS A 258 28.84 -28.26 -2.35
C LYS A 258 27.32 -28.12 -2.57
N TYR A 259 26.76 -28.67 -3.65
CA TYR A 259 25.33 -28.57 -3.91
C TYR A 259 24.50 -29.52 -3.05
N SER A 260 25.13 -30.47 -2.37
CA SER A 260 24.46 -31.31 -1.39
C SER A 260 25.03 -31.08 0.00
N SER A 261 24.16 -30.85 0.98
CA SER A 261 24.52 -30.68 2.40
C SER A 261 23.43 -31.30 3.28
N GLY A 262 23.80 -32.35 4.02
CA GLY A 262 22.83 -33.15 4.77
C GLY A 262 21.84 -33.82 3.82
N GLU A 263 20.55 -33.70 4.12
CA GLU A 263 19.46 -34.25 3.32
C GLU A 263 19.09 -33.37 2.10
N TRP A 264 19.72 -32.21 1.92
CA TRP A 264 19.31 -31.25 0.91
C TRP A 264 20.27 -31.22 -0.27
N THR A 265 19.72 -31.24 -1.48
CA THR A 265 20.42 -31.01 -2.74
C THR A 265 19.86 -29.75 -3.40
N ARG A 266 20.76 -28.86 -3.79
CA ARG A 266 20.48 -27.61 -4.51
C ARG A 266 20.46 -27.86 -6.01
N ILE A 267 19.49 -27.29 -6.67
CA ILE A 267 19.30 -27.25 -8.12
C ILE A 267 19.09 -25.78 -8.49
N VAL A 268 19.79 -25.29 -9.50
CA VAL A 268 19.76 -23.88 -9.88
C VAL A 268 19.20 -23.77 -11.29
N ALA A 269 18.01 -23.18 -11.41
CA ALA A 269 17.39 -22.89 -12.71
C ALA A 269 17.68 -21.46 -13.12
N ILE A 270 18.00 -21.28 -14.39
CA ILE A 270 18.36 -20.01 -15.01
C ILE A 270 17.25 -19.65 -15.98
N ALA A 271 16.51 -18.57 -15.69
CA ALA A 271 15.37 -18.13 -16.49
C ALA A 271 15.69 -16.86 -17.29
N ASP A 272 15.14 -16.74 -18.50
CA ASP A 272 15.31 -15.55 -19.37
C ASP A 272 14.32 -14.40 -19.09
N VAL A 273 13.46 -14.55 -18.08
CA VAL A 273 12.44 -13.57 -17.67
C VAL A 273 12.89 -12.73 -16.47
N GLU A 274 12.21 -11.60 -16.24
CA GLU A 274 12.44 -10.78 -15.05
C GLU A 274 11.85 -11.47 -13.81
N PRO A 275 12.62 -11.72 -12.73
CA PRO A 275 12.11 -12.47 -11.58
C PRO A 275 10.97 -11.77 -10.85
N ARG A 276 10.95 -10.43 -10.83
CA ARG A 276 9.97 -9.62 -10.09
C ARG A 276 8.80 -9.15 -10.98
N SER A 277 8.36 -9.99 -11.90
CA SER A 277 7.31 -9.69 -12.89
C SER A 277 6.25 -10.81 -12.98
N PRO A 278 5.09 -10.56 -13.60
CA PRO A 278 4.07 -11.58 -13.84
C PRO A 278 4.59 -12.82 -14.57
N GLU A 279 5.55 -12.65 -15.48
CA GLU A 279 6.20 -13.76 -16.17
C GLU A 279 7.04 -14.61 -15.21
N GLY A 280 7.78 -13.97 -14.30
CA GLY A 280 8.52 -14.66 -13.23
C GLY A 280 7.60 -15.39 -12.24
N GLU A 281 6.40 -14.87 -11.99
CA GLU A 281 5.35 -15.55 -11.22
C GLU A 281 4.91 -16.84 -11.92
N SER A 282 4.57 -16.75 -13.21
CA SER A 282 4.14 -17.90 -14.02
C SER A 282 5.22 -18.98 -14.03
N VAL A 283 6.47 -18.62 -14.35
CA VAL A 283 7.58 -19.58 -14.38
C VAL A 283 7.77 -20.24 -13.01
N THR A 284 7.65 -19.48 -11.91
CA THR A 284 7.75 -20.08 -10.57
C THR A 284 6.62 -21.07 -10.31
N ALA A 285 5.39 -20.73 -10.71
CA ALA A 285 4.23 -21.62 -10.56
C ALA A 285 4.40 -22.90 -11.39
N ASP A 286 4.90 -22.78 -12.62
CA ASP A 286 5.17 -23.90 -13.53
C ASP A 286 6.22 -24.85 -12.92
N ILE A 287 7.35 -24.31 -12.43
CA ILE A 287 8.39 -25.11 -11.73
C ILE A 287 7.83 -25.85 -10.52
N ARG A 288 6.97 -25.19 -9.72
CA ARG A 288 6.33 -25.81 -8.54
C ARG A 288 5.32 -26.90 -8.91
N SER A 289 4.84 -26.91 -10.15
CA SER A 289 3.91 -27.94 -10.65
C SER A 289 4.62 -29.18 -11.21
N ILE A 290 5.92 -29.10 -11.47
CA ILE A 290 6.72 -30.24 -11.95
C ILE A 290 6.73 -31.34 -10.89
N SER A 291 6.26 -32.52 -11.24
CA SER A 291 6.29 -33.68 -10.35
C SER A 291 7.73 -34.07 -10.01
N SER A 292 8.00 -34.40 -8.75
CA SER A 292 9.32 -34.87 -8.33
C SER A 292 9.19 -36.17 -7.55
N SER A 293 10.23 -37.01 -7.62
CA SER A 293 10.43 -38.16 -6.72
C SER A 293 11.04 -37.77 -5.37
N PHE A 294 11.33 -36.48 -5.17
CA PHE A 294 11.85 -35.94 -3.91
C PHE A 294 10.78 -35.92 -2.82
N ASP A 295 11.21 -36.08 -1.57
CA ASP A 295 10.30 -36.01 -0.40
C ASP A 295 9.72 -34.60 -0.22
N GLU A 296 10.53 -33.57 -0.52
CA GLU A 296 10.17 -32.17 -0.38
C GLU A 296 10.94 -31.33 -1.40
N VAL A 297 10.27 -30.36 -2.01
CA VAL A 297 10.86 -29.40 -2.95
C VAL A 297 10.49 -27.99 -2.54
N LEU A 298 11.51 -27.17 -2.29
CA LEU A 298 11.35 -25.75 -1.98
C LEU A 298 11.91 -24.92 -3.12
N VAL A 299 11.06 -24.13 -3.76
CA VAL A 299 11.44 -23.20 -4.82
C VAL A 299 11.58 -21.81 -4.23
N GLY A 300 12.80 -21.29 -4.28
CA GLY A 300 13.26 -20.00 -3.76
C GLY A 300 13.89 -19.12 -4.85
N GLY A 301 14.71 -18.16 -4.41
CA GLY A 301 15.24 -17.10 -5.28
C GLY A 301 14.31 -15.90 -5.37
N SER A 302 14.72 -14.90 -6.17
CA SER A 302 14.00 -13.61 -6.25
C SER A 302 12.59 -13.77 -6.81
N ALA A 303 12.40 -14.64 -7.82
CA ALA A 303 11.10 -14.88 -8.45
C ALA A 303 10.11 -15.55 -7.50
N ALA A 304 10.56 -16.57 -6.77
CA ALA A 304 9.73 -17.24 -5.77
C ALA A 304 9.38 -16.33 -4.58
N THR A 305 10.34 -15.53 -4.10
CA THR A 305 10.07 -14.57 -3.02
C THR A 305 9.02 -13.53 -3.44
N TYR A 306 9.09 -13.06 -4.69
CA TYR A 306 8.08 -12.18 -5.27
C TYR A 306 6.72 -12.87 -5.37
N THR A 307 6.69 -14.07 -5.95
CA THR A 307 5.47 -14.89 -6.12
C THR A 307 4.77 -15.15 -4.79
N ASP A 308 5.53 -15.55 -3.76
CA ASP A 308 4.99 -15.81 -2.44
C ASP A 308 4.48 -14.54 -1.77
N ALA A 309 5.19 -13.42 -1.93
CA ALA A 309 4.73 -12.14 -1.42
C ALA A 309 3.43 -11.68 -2.12
N LEU A 310 3.33 -11.85 -3.44
CA LEU A 310 2.13 -11.50 -4.20
C LEU A 310 0.94 -12.38 -3.79
N ASN A 311 1.13 -13.70 -3.75
CA ASN A 311 0.13 -14.66 -3.30
C ASN A 311 -0.33 -14.39 -1.86
N ALA A 312 0.60 -14.02 -0.99
CA ALA A 312 0.28 -13.63 0.37
C ALA A 312 -0.55 -12.35 0.44
N ILE A 313 -0.32 -11.37 -0.45
CA ILE A 313 -1.16 -10.16 -0.53
C ILE A 313 -2.55 -10.52 -1.04
N THR A 314 -2.65 -11.22 -2.17
CA THR A 314 -3.92 -11.50 -2.84
C THR A 314 -4.81 -12.41 -2.00
N SER A 315 -4.25 -13.44 -1.35
CA SER A 315 -4.99 -14.33 -0.44
C SER A 315 -5.49 -13.63 0.83
N ASN A 316 -4.80 -12.58 1.31
CA ASN A 316 -5.21 -11.83 2.50
C ASN A 316 -6.11 -10.62 2.22
N LEU A 317 -6.21 -10.20 0.96
CA LEU A 317 -7.03 -9.06 0.53
C LEU A 317 -8.50 -9.18 0.97
N PRO A 318 -9.18 -10.35 0.82
CA PRO A 318 -10.57 -10.49 1.27
C PRO A 318 -10.73 -10.28 2.78
N TYR A 319 -9.80 -10.76 3.61
CA TYR A 319 -9.85 -10.59 5.05
C TYR A 319 -9.63 -9.13 5.46
N ALA A 320 -8.67 -8.45 4.83
CA ALA A 320 -8.43 -7.03 5.06
C ALA A 320 -9.65 -6.18 4.63
N ALA A 321 -10.23 -6.46 3.46
CA ALA A 321 -11.42 -5.77 2.97
C ALA A 321 -12.63 -6.01 3.88
N LEU A 322 -12.86 -7.25 4.32
CA LEU A 322 -13.93 -7.60 5.25
C LEU A 322 -13.76 -6.86 6.58
N TRP A 323 -12.54 -6.83 7.13
CA TRP A 323 -12.24 -6.07 8.34
C TRP A 323 -12.56 -4.58 8.17
N ILE A 324 -12.08 -3.96 7.08
CA ILE A 324 -12.34 -2.54 6.79
C ILE A 324 -13.84 -2.30 6.71
N ILE A 325 -14.57 -3.08 5.92
CA ILE A 325 -16.02 -2.92 5.72
C ILE A 325 -16.76 -3.04 7.05
N LEU A 326 -16.54 -4.13 7.80
CA LEU A 326 -17.28 -4.38 9.03
C LEU A 326 -16.95 -3.36 10.12
N SER A 327 -15.66 -3.04 10.30
CA SER A 327 -15.21 -2.10 11.32
C SER A 327 -15.70 -0.67 11.03
N THR A 328 -15.64 -0.22 9.77
CA THR A 328 -16.16 1.10 9.38
C THR A 328 -17.68 1.15 9.42
N MET A 329 -18.38 0.10 8.98
CA MET A 329 -19.84 0.02 9.09
C MET A 329 -20.30 0.11 10.54
N LEU A 330 -19.66 -0.63 11.44
CA LEU A 330 -19.97 -0.59 12.87
C LEU A 330 -19.71 0.79 13.45
N LEU A 331 -18.56 1.39 13.16
CA LEU A 331 -18.20 2.69 13.70
C LEU A 331 -19.14 3.80 13.20
N LEU A 332 -19.44 3.84 11.91
CA LEU A 332 -20.37 4.81 11.34
C LEU A 332 -21.80 4.59 11.84
N PHE A 333 -22.21 3.34 12.08
CA PHE A 333 -23.49 3.04 12.71
C PHE A 333 -23.55 3.61 14.13
N LEU A 334 -22.49 3.45 14.93
CA LEU A 334 -22.40 4.01 16.29
C LEU A 334 -22.37 5.55 16.27
N PHE A 335 -21.76 6.15 15.25
CA PHE A 335 -21.69 7.60 15.09
C PHE A 335 -23.04 8.20 14.66
N THR A 336 -23.67 7.63 13.63
CA THR A 336 -24.86 8.20 12.96
C THR A 336 -26.20 7.64 13.44
N GLY A 337 -26.21 6.46 14.06
CA GLY A 337 -27.43 5.70 14.38
C GLY A 337 -28.18 5.16 13.15
N SER A 338 -27.60 5.23 11.95
CA SER A 338 -28.20 4.80 10.70
C SER A 338 -27.47 3.59 10.12
N LEU A 339 -28.20 2.67 9.49
CA LEU A 339 -27.62 1.56 8.74
C LEU A 339 -27.37 1.93 7.26
N ILE A 340 -28.15 2.85 6.70
CA ILE A 340 -28.06 3.22 5.28
C ILE A 340 -26.86 4.13 5.01
N LEU A 341 -26.58 5.08 5.92
CA LEU A 341 -25.46 6.01 5.76
C LEU A 341 -24.10 5.29 5.70
N PRO A 342 -23.79 4.33 6.61
CA PRO A 342 -22.56 3.54 6.51
C PRO A 342 -22.43 2.76 5.20
N ILE A 343 -23.51 2.11 4.75
CA ILE A 343 -23.48 1.33 3.50
C ILE A 343 -23.17 2.23 2.31
N LYS A 344 -23.86 3.38 2.23
CA LYS A 344 -23.60 4.37 1.19
C LYS A 344 -22.15 4.84 1.22
N ALA A 345 -21.64 5.18 2.41
CA ALA A 345 -20.27 5.64 2.60
C ALA A 345 -19.26 4.61 2.07
N VAL A 346 -19.37 3.36 2.53
CA VAL A 346 -18.47 2.29 2.10
C VAL A 346 -18.49 2.11 0.57
N ILE A 347 -19.67 2.10 -0.07
CA ILE A 347 -19.78 1.99 -1.53
C ILE A 347 -19.06 3.15 -2.24
N LEU A 348 -19.29 4.38 -1.80
CA LEU A 348 -18.66 5.57 -2.40
C LEU A 348 -17.15 5.56 -2.24
N ASN A 349 -16.66 5.13 -1.06
CA ASN A 349 -15.23 5.00 -0.82
C ASN A 349 -14.59 3.93 -1.69
N PHE A 350 -15.22 2.76 -1.88
CA PHE A 350 -14.71 1.75 -2.81
C PHE A 350 -14.73 2.24 -4.26
N MET A 351 -15.77 2.95 -4.70
CA MET A 351 -15.78 3.55 -6.04
C MET A 351 -14.65 4.55 -6.25
N SER A 352 -14.42 5.43 -5.27
CA SER A 352 -13.32 6.41 -5.28
C SER A 352 -11.96 5.70 -5.28
N LEU A 353 -11.82 4.65 -4.48
CA LEU A 353 -10.63 3.81 -4.40
C LEU A 353 -10.30 3.17 -5.75
N PHE A 354 -11.27 2.50 -6.38
CA PHE A 354 -11.07 1.88 -7.70
C PHE A 354 -10.74 2.92 -8.78
N ALA A 355 -11.40 4.09 -8.75
CA ALA A 355 -11.09 5.18 -9.67
C ALA A 355 -9.66 5.70 -9.47
N THR A 356 -9.22 5.86 -8.22
CA THR A 356 -7.86 6.28 -7.88
C THR A 356 -6.83 5.25 -8.33
N MET A 357 -7.07 3.96 -8.07
CA MET A 357 -6.20 2.87 -8.53
C MET A 357 -6.08 2.84 -10.06
N GLY A 358 -7.21 2.91 -10.77
CA GLY A 358 -7.19 2.90 -12.23
C GLY A 358 -6.48 4.11 -12.82
N PHE A 359 -6.64 5.29 -12.21
CA PHE A 359 -5.88 6.47 -12.59
C PHE A 359 -4.36 6.29 -12.33
N LEU A 360 -3.96 5.73 -11.20
CA LEU A 360 -2.55 5.45 -10.89
C LEU A 360 -1.92 4.46 -11.86
N VAL A 361 -2.65 3.40 -12.24
CA VAL A 361 -2.22 2.45 -13.26
C VAL A 361 -2.00 3.19 -14.58
N TRP A 362 -2.98 3.99 -15.02
CA TRP A 362 -2.86 4.75 -16.26
C TRP A 362 -1.68 5.72 -16.27
N VAL A 363 -1.40 6.40 -15.16
CA VAL A 363 -0.26 7.32 -15.06
C VAL A 363 1.07 6.56 -15.00
N PHE A 364 1.26 5.74 -13.97
CA PHE A 364 2.58 5.20 -13.63
C PHE A 364 2.93 3.91 -14.37
N MET A 365 1.96 3.04 -14.62
CA MET A 365 2.19 1.79 -15.37
C MET A 365 2.26 2.04 -16.89
N ASN A 366 1.42 2.94 -17.42
CA ASN A 366 1.35 3.20 -18.85
C ASN A 366 2.16 4.42 -19.30
N GLY A 367 2.79 5.15 -18.37
CA GLY A 367 3.63 6.32 -18.68
C GLY A 367 2.85 7.53 -19.21
N ASN A 368 1.62 7.75 -18.75
CA ASN A 368 0.85 8.94 -19.13
C ASN A 368 1.18 10.14 -18.22
N LEU A 369 0.88 11.36 -18.69
CA LEU A 369 1.07 12.62 -17.94
C LEU A 369 2.51 13.00 -17.57
N HIS A 370 3.54 12.46 -18.26
CA HIS A 370 4.93 12.92 -18.09
C HIS A 370 5.09 14.45 -18.20
N TRP A 371 4.30 15.09 -19.07
CA TRP A 371 4.32 16.56 -19.25
C TRP A 371 3.86 17.35 -18.03
N LEU A 372 3.06 16.74 -17.13
CA LEU A 372 2.46 17.41 -15.98
C LEU A 372 3.16 17.05 -14.67
N ILE A 373 3.44 15.76 -14.48
CA ILE A 373 3.96 15.21 -13.22
C ILE A 373 5.49 15.22 -13.20
N GLY A 374 6.11 15.36 -14.38
CA GLY A 374 7.55 15.30 -14.57
C GLY A 374 7.99 13.95 -15.12
N ASP A 375 9.30 13.82 -15.26
CA ASP A 375 9.91 12.60 -15.76
C ASP A 375 9.95 11.53 -14.66
N PHE A 376 9.40 10.35 -14.95
CA PHE A 376 9.39 9.19 -14.06
C PHE A 376 9.63 7.92 -14.86
N ALA A 377 10.25 6.92 -14.24
CA ALA A 377 10.48 5.66 -14.93
C ALA A 377 9.21 4.79 -14.91
N SER A 378 8.82 4.27 -16.07
CA SER A 378 7.71 3.34 -16.21
C SER A 378 8.24 1.93 -16.42
N THR A 379 7.97 1.05 -15.47
CA THR A 379 8.43 -0.35 -15.48
C THR A 379 7.45 -1.31 -16.17
N GLY A 380 6.29 -0.80 -16.61
CA GLY A 380 5.19 -1.61 -17.11
C GLY A 380 4.46 -2.42 -16.03
N THR A 381 4.78 -2.18 -14.76
CA THR A 381 4.16 -2.81 -13.59
C THR A 381 3.91 -1.78 -12.48
N ILE A 382 3.01 -2.10 -11.55
CA ILE A 382 2.82 -1.37 -10.29
C ILE A 382 3.32 -2.25 -9.15
N ASP A 383 4.11 -1.67 -8.24
CA ASP A 383 4.55 -2.36 -7.04
C ASP A 383 3.35 -2.81 -6.19
N SER A 384 3.21 -4.13 -5.99
CA SER A 384 2.06 -4.74 -5.31
C SER A 384 1.88 -4.20 -3.88
N SER A 385 3.01 -3.97 -3.23
CA SER A 385 3.14 -3.50 -1.87
C SER A 385 2.68 -2.05 -1.70
N SER A 386 3.12 -1.17 -2.60
CA SER A 386 2.73 0.24 -2.65
C SER A 386 1.27 0.41 -3.02
N LEU A 387 0.72 -0.45 -3.89
CA LEU A 387 -0.69 -0.40 -4.25
C LEU A 387 -1.60 -0.66 -3.04
N VAL A 388 -1.28 -1.67 -2.23
CA VAL A 388 -2.00 -1.94 -0.97
C VAL A 388 -1.90 -0.75 -0.02
N LEU A 389 -0.71 -0.17 0.13
CA LEU A 389 -0.50 1.00 0.97
C LEU A 389 -1.39 2.17 0.57
N VAL A 390 -1.33 2.56 -0.71
CA VAL A 390 -2.13 3.65 -1.26
C VAL A 390 -3.61 3.34 -1.10
N ALA A 391 -4.02 2.08 -1.28
CA ALA A 391 -5.40 1.67 -1.15
C ALA A 391 -5.95 1.92 0.24
N VAL A 392 -5.25 1.40 1.25
CA VAL A 392 -5.66 1.46 2.65
C VAL A 392 -5.59 2.90 3.17
N ILE A 393 -4.55 3.67 2.81
CA ILE A 393 -4.45 5.08 3.21
C ILE A 393 -5.55 5.91 2.55
N SER A 394 -5.74 5.78 1.24
CA SER A 394 -6.75 6.56 0.51
C SER A 394 -8.15 6.26 1.03
N PHE A 395 -8.45 4.98 1.33
CA PHE A 395 -9.69 4.60 1.96
C PHE A 395 -9.84 5.23 3.35
N GLY A 396 -8.82 5.13 4.21
CA GLY A 396 -8.86 5.69 5.57
C GLY A 396 -9.07 7.20 5.58
N LEU A 397 -8.34 7.94 4.73
CA LEU A 397 -8.48 9.38 4.58
C LEU A 397 -9.84 9.75 3.97
N SER A 398 -10.32 9.03 2.96
CA SER A 398 -11.62 9.33 2.35
C SER A 398 -12.77 9.12 3.34
N MET A 399 -12.70 8.10 4.19
CA MET A 399 -13.65 7.88 5.28
C MET A 399 -13.60 8.97 6.35
N ASP A 400 -12.41 9.49 6.66
CA ASP A 400 -12.22 10.64 7.56
C ASP A 400 -13.00 11.86 7.05
N TYR A 401 -12.87 12.17 5.76
CA TYR A 401 -13.61 13.25 5.10
C TYR A 401 -15.12 13.04 5.05
N GLU A 402 -15.61 11.81 5.02
CA GLU A 402 -17.06 11.54 5.01
C GLU A 402 -17.69 11.68 6.41
N LEU A 403 -16.89 11.61 7.46
CA LEU A 403 -17.31 11.86 8.84
C LEU A 403 -17.35 13.34 9.22
N PHE A 404 -16.56 14.17 8.54
CA PHE A 404 -16.58 15.63 8.65
C PHE A 404 -17.81 16.23 7.96
#